data_AF-A0A8J4DBQ2-F1
#
_entry.id   AF-A0A8J4DBQ2-F1
#
_cell.length_a   1.000
_cell.length_b   1.000
_cell.length_c   1.000
_cell.angle_alpha   90.00
_cell.angle_beta   90.00
_cell.angle_gamma   90.00
#
_symmetry.space_group_name_H-M   'P 1'
#
loop_
_entity.id
_entity.type
_entity.pdbx_description
1 polymer ?
#
loop_
_entity_poly.entity_id
_entity_poly.type
_entity_poly.pdbx_seq_one_letter_code
_entity_poly.pdbx_strand_id
1 'polypeptide(L)'
;MTRSYETGRLLKCLLTRQAIKTTLNYLSETNGELHYFLHNYWAENPMVMDGSTDADEWLVRLASTPWTKVQDPRRSSVVSAAAAAAVLNGEREVSPREVAERIMRLREHIAKEMTEDLSRIGSDNIDVLKRTLAKTFAETKLPE
;
A
#
# COMPACT_ATOMS: atom_id res chain seq x y z
N MET A 1 -10.74 -26.99 -6.13
CA MET A 1 -11.54 -25.75 -6.25
C MET A 1 -10.88 -24.62 -5.45
N THR A 2 -9.57 -24.36 -5.66
CA THR A 2 -8.71 -23.72 -4.63
C THR A 2 -7.76 -22.61 -5.15
N ARG A 3 -7.24 -22.66 -6.39
CA ARG A 3 -6.27 -21.67 -6.89
C ARG A 3 -6.80 -20.24 -7.06
N SER A 4 -8.04 -20.07 -7.52
CA SER A 4 -8.62 -18.74 -7.76
C SER A 4 -8.80 -17.93 -6.46
N TYR A 5 -9.05 -18.60 -5.34
CA TYR A 5 -9.25 -17.97 -4.04
C TYR A 5 -7.93 -17.48 -3.43
N GLU A 6 -6.86 -18.27 -3.59
CA GLU A 6 -5.51 -17.93 -3.15
C GLU A 6 -4.95 -16.74 -3.95
N THR A 7 -5.10 -16.75 -5.27
CA THR A 7 -4.71 -15.61 -6.12
C THR A 7 -5.48 -14.35 -5.75
N GLY A 8 -6.80 -14.44 -5.53
CA GLY A 8 -7.62 -13.31 -5.12
C GLY A 8 -7.17 -12.71 -3.77
N ARG A 9 -6.80 -13.56 -2.81
CA ARG A 9 -6.28 -13.12 -1.51
C ARG A 9 -4.93 -12.42 -1.65
N LEU A 10 -3.99 -13.02 -2.38
CA LEU A 10 -2.70 -12.40 -2.67
C LEU A 10 -2.85 -11.05 -3.36
N LEU A 11 -3.78 -10.94 -4.30
CA LEU A 11 -4.06 -9.70 -5.01
C LEU A 11 -4.57 -8.60 -4.06
N LYS A 12 -5.51 -8.93 -3.17
CA LYS A 12 -5.99 -8.00 -2.14
C LYS A 12 -4.85 -7.55 -1.22
N CYS A 13 -3.95 -8.45 -0.83
CA CYS A 13 -2.78 -8.11 -0.02
C CYS A 13 -1.82 -7.17 -0.78
N LEU A 14 -1.52 -7.44 -2.05
CA LEU A 14 -0.68 -6.57 -2.89
C LEU A 14 -1.26 -5.17 -2.98
N LEU A 15 -2.54 -5.06 -3.35
CA LEU A 15 -3.24 -3.79 -3.51
C LEU A 15 -3.28 -2.99 -2.20
N THR A 16 -3.59 -3.67 -1.09
CA THR A 16 -3.67 -3.02 0.23
C THR A 16 -2.29 -2.56 0.70
N ARG A 17 -1.23 -3.35 0.50
CA ARG A 17 0.15 -2.93 0.80
C ARG A 17 0.58 -1.73 -0.03
N GLN A 18 0.23 -1.69 -1.32
CA GLN A 18 0.54 -0.55 -2.16
C GLN A 18 -0.23 0.70 -1.71
N ALA A 19 -1.52 0.55 -1.39
CA ALA A 19 -2.33 1.64 -0.83
C ALA A 19 -1.77 2.18 0.49
N ILE A 20 -1.27 1.32 1.39
CA ILE A 20 -0.64 1.76 2.64
C ILE A 20 0.62 2.58 2.36
N LYS A 21 1.49 2.14 1.44
CA LYS A 21 2.71 2.88 1.06
C LYS A 21 2.38 4.26 0.49
N THR A 22 1.43 4.33 -0.43
CA THR A 22 0.96 5.59 -1.01
C THR A 22 0.37 6.49 0.06
N THR A 23 -0.43 5.93 0.98
CA THR A 23 -0.99 6.67 2.12
C THR A 23 0.11 7.25 3.00
N LEU A 24 1.12 6.45 3.36
CA LEU A 24 2.25 6.91 4.17
C LEU A 24 3.02 8.05 3.50
N ASN A 25 3.28 7.96 2.20
CA ASN A 25 3.97 9.01 1.44
C ASN A 25 3.16 10.33 1.42
N TYR A 26 1.84 10.24 1.23
CA TYR A 26 0.98 11.42 1.28
C TYR A 26 0.91 12.02 2.70
N LEU A 27 0.82 11.17 3.73
CA LEU A 27 0.76 11.61 5.12
C LEU A 27 2.09 12.20 5.60
N SER A 28 3.25 11.79 5.08
CA SER A 28 4.52 12.40 5.47
C SER A 28 4.60 13.89 5.14
N GLU A 29 3.84 14.35 4.14
CA GLU A 29 3.79 15.76 3.75
C GLU A 29 2.60 16.50 4.37
N THR A 30 1.49 15.82 4.63
CA THR A 30 0.22 16.46 5.02
C THR A 30 -0.14 16.31 6.49
N ASN A 31 0.22 15.19 7.13
CA ASN A 31 -0.08 14.94 8.53
C ASN A 31 0.91 13.93 9.13
N GLY A 32 1.97 14.45 9.74
CA GLY A 32 3.05 13.64 10.32
C GLY A 32 2.63 12.78 11.51
N GLU A 33 1.56 13.14 12.23
CA GLU A 33 1.01 12.34 13.35
C GLU A 33 0.32 11.07 12.83
N LEU A 34 -0.55 11.22 11.82
CA LEU A 34 -1.19 10.09 11.14
C LEU A 34 -0.15 9.21 10.44
N HIS A 35 0.87 9.81 9.83
CA HIS A 35 2.00 9.09 9.24
C HIS A 35 2.71 8.24 10.30
N TYR A 36 3.07 8.84 11.44
CA TYR A 36 3.76 8.15 12.53
C TYR A 36 2.93 7.00 13.08
N PHE A 37 1.63 7.23 13.35
CA PHE A 37 0.70 6.20 13.78
C PHE A 37 0.66 5.02 12.80
N LEU A 38 0.37 5.29 11.52
CA LEU A 38 0.23 4.23 10.52
C LEU A 38 1.55 3.47 10.30
N HIS A 39 2.68 4.18 10.32
CA HIS A 39 4.00 3.59 10.17
C HIS A 39 4.29 2.59 11.29
N ASN A 40 4.05 2.99 12.54
CA ASN A 40 4.27 2.10 13.70
C ASN A 40 3.26 0.95 13.71
N TYR A 41 1.99 1.22 13.44
CA TYR A 41 0.97 0.18 13.35
C TYR A 41 1.33 -0.90 12.33
N TRP A 42 1.84 -0.49 11.15
CA TRP A 42 2.27 -1.44 10.13
C TRP A 42 3.52 -2.21 10.54
N ALA A 43 4.48 -1.57 11.20
CA ALA A 43 5.66 -2.26 11.72
C ALA A 43 5.29 -3.35 12.74
N GLU A 44 4.33 -3.08 13.63
CA GLU A 44 3.84 -4.01 14.65
C GLU A 44 2.91 -5.09 14.07
N ASN A 45 2.15 -4.76 13.02
CA ASN A 45 1.18 -5.64 12.38
C ASN A 45 1.53 -5.80 10.88
N PRO A 46 2.62 -6.51 10.53
CA PRO A 46 3.02 -6.66 9.14
C PRO A 46 2.02 -7.54 8.37
N MET A 47 1.67 -7.13 7.15
CA MET A 47 0.89 -7.94 6.23
C MET A 47 1.84 -8.82 5.40
N VAL A 48 1.87 -10.13 5.66
CA VAL A 48 2.77 -11.08 4.96
C VAL A 48 2.19 -11.46 3.60
N MET A 49 3.05 -11.66 2.58
CA MET A 49 2.67 -11.99 1.20
C MET A 49 2.81 -13.48 0.90
N ASP A 50 2.37 -14.33 1.83
CA ASP A 50 2.44 -15.79 1.75
C ASP A 50 1.08 -16.45 1.46
N GLY A 51 0.03 -15.64 1.31
CA GLY A 51 -1.35 -16.10 1.12
C GLY A 51 -2.06 -16.53 2.42
N SER A 52 -1.36 -16.54 3.55
CA SER A 52 -1.96 -16.83 4.87
C SER A 52 -2.71 -15.63 5.43
N THR A 53 -2.24 -14.42 5.12
CA THR A 53 -2.79 -13.17 5.63
C THR A 53 -4.04 -12.73 4.87
N ASP A 54 -5.10 -12.32 5.59
CA ASP A 54 -6.27 -11.67 5.01
C ASP A 54 -6.16 -10.14 5.14
N ALA A 55 -6.11 -9.46 4.00
CA ALA A 55 -6.01 -8.00 3.95
C ALA A 55 -7.27 -7.30 4.48
N ASP A 56 -8.45 -7.90 4.31
CA ASP A 56 -9.70 -7.32 4.80
C ASP A 56 -9.76 -7.41 6.33
N GLU A 57 -9.32 -8.54 6.91
CA GLU A 57 -9.20 -8.69 8.37
C GLU A 57 -8.18 -7.71 8.96
N TRP A 58 -7.05 -7.48 8.28
CA TRP A 58 -6.09 -6.47 8.70
C TRP A 58 -6.70 -5.06 8.74
N LEU A 59 -7.49 -4.68 7.73
CA LEU A 59 -8.18 -3.39 7.71
C LEU A 59 -9.25 -3.28 8.78
N VAL A 60 -9.97 -4.36 9.07
CA VAL A 60 -10.94 -4.41 10.19
C VAL A 60 -10.23 -4.16 11.51
N ARG A 61 -9.07 -4.80 11.76
CA ARG A 61 -8.26 -4.56 12.97
C ARG A 61 -7.77 -3.12 13.06
N LEU A 62 -7.29 -2.54 11.96
CA LEU A 62 -6.90 -1.13 11.92
C LEU A 62 -8.08 -0.22 12.26
N ALA A 63 -9.22 -0.38 11.57
CA ALA A 63 -10.41 0.47 11.75
C ALA A 63 -11.08 0.33 13.12
N SER A 64 -10.87 -0.80 13.79
CA SER A 64 -11.38 -1.09 15.14
C SER A 64 -10.44 -0.63 16.25
N THR A 65 -9.24 -0.15 15.90
CA THR A 65 -8.31 0.41 16.89
C THR A 65 -8.92 1.68 17.50
N PRO A 66 -8.92 1.83 18.84
CA PRO A 66 -9.41 3.04 19.49
C PRO A 66 -8.66 4.29 19.04
N TRP A 67 -9.28 5.44 19.28
CA TRP A 67 -8.61 6.74 19.12
C TRP A 67 -7.29 6.73 19.87
N THR A 68 -6.22 7.09 19.15
CA THR A 68 -4.86 6.99 19.67
C THR A 68 -4.25 8.37 19.73
N LYS A 69 -3.66 8.72 20.87
CA LYS A 69 -2.92 9.97 21.03
C LYS A 69 -1.49 9.75 20.55
N VAL A 70 -1.05 10.58 19.60
CA VAL A 70 0.32 10.56 19.09
C VAL A 70 1.02 11.82 19.56
N GLN A 71 2.03 11.66 20.42
CA GLN A 71 2.91 12.76 20.82
C GLN A 71 4.28 12.55 20.18
N ASP A 72 4.51 13.18 19.02
CA ASP A 72 5.86 13.36 18.47
C ASP A 72 6.10 14.85 18.17
N PRO A 73 6.86 15.56 19.04
CA PRO A 73 7.21 16.97 18.85
C PRO A 73 7.95 17.25 17.54
N ARG A 74 8.59 16.26 16.92
CA ARG A 74 9.45 16.43 15.72
C ARG A 74 8.71 16.17 14.40
N ARG A 75 7.51 15.59 14.45
CA ARG A 75 6.68 15.28 13.26
C ARG A 75 5.37 16.06 13.22
N SER A 76 5.24 17.04 14.12
CA SER A 76 4.13 17.99 14.08
C SER A 76 4.18 18.80 12.79
N SER A 77 3.17 18.66 11.92
CA SER A 77 3.04 19.42 10.66
C SER A 77 2.62 20.88 10.88
N VAL A 78 2.87 21.43 12.07
CA VAL A 78 2.23 22.64 12.57
C VAL A 78 3.16 23.83 12.47
N VAL A 79 2.72 24.84 11.71
CA VAL A 79 3.39 26.14 11.59
C VAL A 79 2.84 27.17 12.61
N SER A 80 1.71 26.91 13.27
CA SER A 80 1.04 27.88 14.15
C SER A 80 1.21 27.60 15.65
N ALA A 81 1.42 28.66 16.44
CA ALA A 81 1.59 28.60 17.89
C ALA A 81 0.39 27.96 18.62
N ALA A 82 -0.84 28.12 18.08
CA ALA A 82 -2.04 27.55 18.66
C ALA A 82 -2.08 26.01 18.57
N ALA A 83 -1.63 25.45 17.44
CA ALA A 83 -1.58 24.00 17.29
C ALA A 83 -0.33 23.39 17.96
N ALA A 84 0.76 24.16 18.15
CA ALA A 84 1.84 23.77 19.05
C ALA A 84 1.37 23.68 20.52
N ALA A 85 0.49 24.59 20.94
CA ALA A 85 -0.14 24.54 22.26
C ALA A 85 -1.11 23.35 22.41
N ALA A 86 -1.87 23.00 21.37
CA ALA A 86 -2.74 21.80 21.37
C ALA A 86 -1.93 20.48 21.44
N VAL A 87 -0.75 20.44 20.84
CA VAL A 87 0.22 19.33 21.01
C VAL A 87 0.69 19.24 22.46
N LEU A 88 1.03 20.39 23.07
CA LEU A 88 1.41 20.48 24.48
C LEU A 88 0.29 20.06 25.44
N ASN A 89 -0.97 20.29 25.07
CA ASN A 89 -2.15 19.92 25.85
C ASN A 89 -2.60 18.46 25.63
N GLY A 90 -1.97 17.71 24.71
CA GLY A 90 -2.31 16.30 24.46
C GLY A 90 -3.68 16.08 23.81
N GLU A 91 -4.13 17.04 23.01
CA GLU A 91 -5.49 17.13 22.47
C GLU A 91 -5.64 16.58 21.04
N ARG A 92 -4.54 16.20 20.37
CA ARG A 92 -4.66 15.60 19.03
C ARG A 92 -4.78 14.09 19.10
N GLU A 93 -5.97 13.63 18.72
CA GLU A 93 -6.32 12.22 18.59
C GLU A 93 -6.28 11.83 17.11
N VAL A 94 -5.59 10.74 16.82
CA VAL A 94 -5.61 10.07 15.52
C VAL A 94 -6.79 9.12 15.48
N SER A 95 -7.59 9.19 14.41
CA SER A 95 -8.64 8.23 14.10
C SER A 95 -8.11 7.12 13.18
N PRO A 96 -7.91 5.88 13.68
CA PRO A 96 -7.46 4.76 12.85
C PRO A 96 -8.49 4.40 11.77
N ARG A 97 -9.77 4.67 12.03
CA ARG A 97 -10.86 4.46 11.07
C ARG A 97 -10.71 5.37 9.85
N GLU A 98 -10.36 6.64 10.04
CA GLU A 98 -10.12 7.56 8.92
C GLU A 98 -8.97 7.07 8.04
N VAL A 99 -7.90 6.55 8.66
CA VAL A 99 -6.76 5.97 7.94
C VAL A 99 -7.19 4.74 7.14
N ALA A 100 -7.96 3.84 7.74
CA ALA A 100 -8.48 2.66 7.06
C ALA A 100 -9.36 3.03 5.86
N GLU A 101 -10.24 4.03 6.00
CA GLU A 101 -11.07 4.53 4.89
C GLU A 101 -10.24 5.10 3.74
N ARG A 102 -9.18 5.86 4.04
CA ARG A 102 -8.25 6.37 3.02
C ARG A 102 -7.56 5.24 2.27
N ILE A 103 -7.09 4.21 3.00
CA ILE A 103 -6.47 3.01 2.40
C ILE A 103 -7.49 2.27 1.52
N MET A 104 -8.75 2.14 1.97
CA MET A 104 -9.80 1.49 1.19
C MET A 104 -10.13 2.22 -0.12
N ARG A 105 -10.15 3.54 -0.13
CA ARG A 105 -10.34 4.32 -1.36
C ARG A 105 -9.15 4.17 -2.32
N LEU A 106 -7.92 4.25 -1.79
CA LEU A 106 -6.71 4.10 -2.60
C LEU A 106 -6.57 2.70 -3.17
N ARG A 107 -6.85 1.63 -2.39
CA ARG A 107 -6.78 0.26 -2.92
C ARG A 107 -7.80 0.01 -4.02
N GLU A 108 -8.98 0.64 -3.96
CA GLU A 108 -9.97 0.57 -5.04
C GLU A 108 -9.45 1.26 -6.31
N HIS A 109 -8.86 2.44 -6.17
CA HIS A 109 -8.26 3.16 -7.30
C HIS A 109 -7.13 2.36 -7.97
N ILE A 110 -6.19 1.85 -7.18
CA ILE A 110 -5.08 1.01 -7.68
C ILE A 110 -5.61 -0.26 -8.34
N ALA A 111 -6.68 -0.86 -7.82
CA ALA A 111 -7.29 -2.05 -8.44
C ALA A 111 -7.81 -1.75 -9.86
N LYS A 112 -8.37 -0.56 -10.09
CA LYS A 112 -8.83 -0.13 -11.42
C LYS A 112 -7.66 0.01 -12.38
N GLU A 113 -6.59 0.71 -11.98
CA GLU A 113 -5.38 0.86 -12.80
C GLU A 113 -4.73 -0.49 -13.13
N MET A 114 -4.59 -1.36 -12.14
CA MET A 114 -4.00 -2.68 -12.33
C MET A 114 -4.83 -3.56 -13.28
N THR A 115 -6.15 -3.36 -13.35
CA THR A 115 -7.00 -4.09 -14.32
C THR A 115 -6.62 -3.71 -15.76
N GLU A 116 -6.30 -2.43 -16.01
CA GLU A 116 -5.82 -1.96 -17.30
C GLU A 116 -4.46 -2.56 -17.64
N ASP A 117 -3.53 -2.64 -16.67
CA ASP A 117 -2.23 -3.27 -16.88
C ASP A 117 -2.34 -4.78 -17.16
N LEU A 118 -3.17 -5.49 -16.39
CA LEU A 118 -3.38 -6.93 -16.59
C LEU A 118 -3.99 -7.25 -17.97
N SER A 119 -4.76 -6.31 -18.55
CA SER A 119 -5.30 -6.48 -19.90
C SER A 119 -4.21 -6.52 -21.00
N ARG A 120 -3.00 -5.99 -20.71
CA ARG A 120 -1.87 -5.93 -21.64
C ARG A 120 -1.02 -7.20 -21.67
N ILE A 121 -1.27 -8.18 -20.80
CA ILE A 121 -0.51 -9.45 -20.75
C ILE A 121 -0.44 -10.13 -22.13
N GLY A 122 -1.52 -10.06 -22.91
CA GLY A 122 -1.54 -10.60 -24.28
C GLY A 122 -0.51 -9.94 -25.20
N SER A 123 -0.42 -8.61 -25.20
CA SER A 123 0.58 -7.88 -25.98
C SER A 123 1.99 -8.09 -25.44
N ASP A 124 2.16 -8.16 -24.12
CA ASP A 124 3.47 -8.38 -23.50
C ASP A 124 4.02 -9.76 -23.90
N ASN A 125 3.17 -10.79 -23.96
CA ASN A 125 3.54 -12.11 -24.44
C ASN A 125 4.03 -12.09 -25.89
N ILE A 126 3.40 -11.29 -26.76
CA ILE A 126 3.84 -11.13 -28.16
C ILE A 126 5.25 -10.53 -28.21
N ASP A 127 5.53 -9.53 -27.37
CA ASP A 127 6.84 -8.91 -27.34
C ASP A 127 7.91 -9.83 -26.76
N VAL A 128 7.57 -10.68 -25.80
CA VAL A 128 8.44 -11.78 -25.35
C VAL A 128 8.75 -12.72 -26.51
N LEU A 129 7.76 -13.16 -27.28
CA LEU A 129 7.97 -14.05 -28.43
C LEU A 129 8.87 -13.42 -29.50
N LYS A 130 8.67 -12.15 -29.84
CA LYS A 130 9.55 -11.42 -30.77
C LYS A 130 11.00 -11.41 -30.29
N ARG A 131 11.23 -11.12 -29.01
CA ARG A 131 12.58 -11.11 -28.42
C ARG A 131 13.21 -12.49 -28.42
N THR A 132 12.43 -13.53 -28.14
CA THR A 132 12.89 -14.92 -28.18
C THR A 132 13.34 -15.29 -29.61
N LEU A 133 12.52 -15.00 -30.62
CA LEU A 133 12.87 -15.25 -32.02
C LEU A 133 14.15 -14.51 -32.43
N ALA A 134 14.25 -13.22 -32.08
CA ALA A 134 15.44 -12.42 -32.39
C ALA A 134 16.72 -13.01 -31.77
N LYS A 135 16.64 -13.52 -30.53
CA LYS A 135 17.77 -14.20 -29.88
C LYS A 135 18.14 -15.50 -30.57
N THR A 136 17.16 -16.35 -30.90
CA THR A 136 17.41 -17.61 -31.61
C THR A 136 18.15 -17.34 -32.92
N PHE A 137 17.69 -16.40 -33.75
CA PHE A 137 18.34 -16.07 -35.02
C PHE A 137 19.72 -15.41 -34.87
N ALA A 138 19.97 -14.67 -33.79
CA ALA A 138 21.29 -14.12 -33.49
C ALA A 138 22.27 -15.23 -33.06
N GLU A 139 21.82 -16.21 -32.28
CA GLU A 139 22.62 -17.38 -31.84
C GLU A 139 22.85 -18.39 -32.97
N THR A 140 21.97 -18.46 -33.99
CA THR A 140 22.15 -19.37 -35.13
C THR A 140 23.18 -18.87 -36.16
N LYS A 141 23.70 -17.64 -36.03
CA LYS A 141 24.88 -17.22 -36.80
C LYS A 141 26.12 -17.91 -36.23
N LEU A 142 26.39 -19.12 -36.75
CA LEU A 142 27.59 -19.92 -36.48
C LEU A 142 28.87 -19.23 -36.99
N PRO A 143 30.04 -19.54 -36.39
CA PRO A 143 31.32 -18.86 -36.60
C PRO A 143 31.87 -19.10 -38.01
N GLU A 144 32.63 -18.10 -38.49
CA GLU A 144 33.38 -18.13 -39.75
C GLU A 144 34.31 -19.35 -39.88
#